data_AF-A0AA51MKW3-F1
#
_entry.id   AF-A0AA51MKW3-F1
#
_cell.length_a   1.000
_cell.length_b   1.000
_cell.length_c   1.000
_cell.angle_alpha   90.00
_cell.angle_beta   90.00
_cell.angle_gamma   90.00
#
_symmetry.space_group_name_H-M   'P 1'
#
loop_
_entity.id
_entity.type
_entity.pdbx_description
1 polymer ?
#
loop_
_entity_poly.entity_id
_entity_poly.type
_entity_poly.pdbx_seq_one_letter_code
_entity_poly.pdbx_strand_id
1 'polypeptide(L)'
;MTPASRNTATASVPHRSAHHAIRAVQGFIRRGDRYAVDIDLSKFFDNVDHDLLMHRLGKRVNDPHVLTLIGKYLRAGVSHHGNIEATPRGVPQGGPLSPLLANILLDDLDRFLERKGYRFARYADDFVIGAKTLAEGQRIKTEVETFLQTLKLPVNADKSSVLPMNELCFLGYQFRGLHLIWSPASLAAFKHRIRQLTNRSWGVSWEYRYRKLKEYLTGWMNYFALVIFDPVERLDYWIRRRIRMCYLKQWRKPRTRIRNLIKLGVPERLAVSIGLSSKGYYRLAKTKAMQMGLSNRWLKEQGLVSLKDQWVKCRYPNG
;
A
#
# COMPACT_ATOMS: atom_id res chain seq x y z
N MET A 1 -18.09 12.06 33.12
CA MET A 1 -17.17 11.22 32.33
C MET A 1 -17.81 9.85 32.14
N THR A 2 -18.46 9.61 31.01
CA THR A 2 -19.14 8.35 30.71
C THR A 2 -18.42 7.63 29.56
N PRO A 3 -18.03 6.36 29.70
CA PRO A 3 -17.33 5.60 28.67
C PRO A 3 -18.36 4.97 27.73
N ALA A 4 -18.76 5.68 26.68
CA ALA A 4 -19.72 5.15 25.69
C ALA A 4 -19.35 5.57 24.25
N SER A 5 -18.42 4.85 23.62
CA SER A 5 -18.37 4.60 22.16
C SER A 5 -17.14 3.75 21.76
N ARG A 6 -17.17 2.43 22.02
CA ARG A 6 -16.10 1.49 21.61
C ARG A 6 -16.22 0.98 20.15
N ASN A 7 -16.90 1.69 19.24
CA ASN A 7 -17.21 1.15 17.91
C ASN A 7 -16.67 1.92 16.69
N THR A 8 -15.91 3.01 16.87
CA THR A 8 -15.31 3.77 15.76
C THR A 8 -13.79 3.66 15.75
N ALA A 9 -13.25 3.16 14.63
CA ALA A 9 -11.82 3.15 14.37
C ALA A 9 -11.44 4.38 13.54
N THR A 10 -11.62 5.56 14.13
CA THR A 10 -11.03 6.81 13.65
C THR A 10 -9.54 6.80 14.00
N ALA A 11 -8.66 6.72 13.00
CA ALA A 11 -7.22 6.57 13.23
C ALA A 11 -6.45 7.90 13.34
N SER A 12 -7.11 9.06 13.43
CA SER A 12 -6.42 10.34 13.63
C SER A 12 -5.98 10.62 15.08
N VAL A 13 -6.11 9.64 15.98
CA VAL A 13 -5.63 9.69 17.37
C VAL A 13 -4.20 9.13 17.42
N PRO A 14 -3.26 9.71 18.20
CA PRO A 14 -1.95 9.11 18.42
C PRO A 14 -2.08 7.62 18.77
N HIS A 15 -1.18 6.77 18.23
CA HIS A 15 -1.11 5.32 18.45
C HIS A 15 -2.03 4.39 17.63
N ARG A 16 -2.70 4.86 16.57
CA ARG A 16 -3.45 3.97 15.64
C ARG A 16 -2.74 3.83 14.29
N SER A 17 -2.32 2.61 13.94
CA SER A 17 -1.68 2.31 12.64
C SER A 17 -2.69 2.02 11.52
N ALA A 18 -2.26 2.09 10.26
CA ALA A 18 -3.05 1.68 9.08
C ALA A 18 -3.69 0.29 9.24
N HIS A 19 -3.00 -0.63 9.93
CA HIS A 19 -3.50 -1.97 10.22
C HIS A 19 -4.74 -1.97 11.12
N HIS A 20 -4.92 -0.97 11.99
CA HIS A 20 -6.12 -0.84 12.81
C HIS A 20 -7.33 -0.47 11.94
N ALA A 21 -7.16 0.45 10.98
CA ALA A 21 -8.23 0.81 10.05
C ALA A 21 -8.64 -0.41 9.18
N ILE A 22 -7.68 -1.18 8.68
CA ILE A 22 -7.95 -2.43 7.94
C ILE A 22 -8.75 -3.43 8.80
N ARG A 23 -8.35 -3.61 10.08
CA ARG A 23 -9.08 -4.50 11.01
C ARG A 23 -10.49 -4.02 11.31
N ALA A 24 -10.72 -2.71 11.33
CA ALA A 24 -12.05 -2.15 11.51
C ALA A 24 -12.97 -2.51 10.33
N VAL A 25 -12.46 -2.44 9.10
CA VAL A 25 -13.18 -2.88 7.90
C VAL A 25 -13.48 -4.39 7.95
N GLN A 26 -12.54 -5.23 8.40
CA GLN A 26 -12.83 -6.64 8.65
C GLN A 26 -13.97 -6.81 9.69
N GLY A 27 -14.06 -5.91 10.67
CA GLY A 27 -15.16 -5.86 11.63
C GLY A 27 -16.52 -5.46 11.01
N PHE A 28 -16.54 -4.69 9.92
CA PHE A 28 -17.76 -4.40 9.16
C PHE A 28 -18.27 -5.67 8.48
N ILE A 29 -17.36 -6.40 7.83
CA ILE A 29 -17.66 -7.68 7.17
C ILE A 29 -18.24 -8.69 8.15
N ARG A 30 -17.64 -8.84 9.35
CA ARG A 30 -18.15 -9.75 10.39
C ARG A 30 -19.57 -9.39 10.86
N ARG A 31 -19.93 -8.11 10.79
CA ARG A 31 -21.25 -7.59 11.20
C ARG A 31 -22.27 -7.59 10.06
N GLY A 32 -21.93 -8.18 8.91
CA GLY A 32 -22.84 -8.35 7.78
C GLY A 32 -22.86 -7.19 6.79
N ASP A 33 -21.88 -6.29 6.83
CA ASP A 33 -21.75 -5.25 5.80
C ASP A 33 -21.20 -5.85 4.52
N ARG A 34 -22.03 -5.85 3.49
CA ARG A 34 -21.71 -6.44 2.17
C ARG A 34 -21.24 -5.40 1.17
N TYR A 35 -21.46 -4.11 1.45
CA TYR A 35 -21.09 -3.00 0.60
C TYR A 35 -20.21 -2.02 1.36
N ALA A 36 -19.33 -1.36 0.62
CA ALA A 36 -18.47 -0.30 1.08
C ALA A 36 -18.76 0.96 0.25
N VAL A 37 -18.89 2.09 0.93
CA VAL A 37 -18.91 3.42 0.32
C VAL A 37 -17.49 3.95 0.40
N ASP A 38 -16.84 4.05 -0.74
CA ASP A 38 -15.48 4.56 -0.91
C ASP A 38 -15.56 5.95 -1.53
N ILE A 39 -15.04 6.96 -0.82
CA ILE A 39 -15.12 8.37 -1.22
C ILE A 39 -13.71 8.92 -1.28
N ASP A 40 -13.34 9.42 -2.46
CA ASP A 40 -12.00 9.94 -2.69
C ASP A 40 -11.91 11.42 -2.31
N LEU A 41 -11.06 11.71 -1.33
CA LEU A 41 -10.71 13.07 -0.89
C LEU A 41 -9.41 13.57 -1.52
N SER A 42 -8.79 12.92 -2.51
CA SER A 42 -7.46 13.34 -3.01
C SER A 42 -7.34 14.82 -3.44
N LYS A 43 -8.41 15.46 -3.92
CA LYS A 43 -8.45 16.90 -4.24
C LYS A 43 -8.81 17.81 -3.06
N PHE A 44 -9.10 17.24 -1.90
CA PHE A 44 -9.44 17.95 -0.65
C PHE A 44 -8.35 18.94 -0.28
N PHE A 45 -7.10 18.46 -0.18
CA PHE A 45 -5.98 19.26 0.30
C PHE A 45 -5.72 20.47 -0.56
N ASP A 46 -5.94 20.38 -1.86
CA ASP A 46 -5.68 21.48 -2.79
C ASP A 46 -6.80 22.54 -2.77
N ASN A 47 -7.98 22.18 -2.27
CA ASN A 47 -9.19 23.00 -2.34
C ASN A 47 -9.71 23.49 -0.98
N VAL A 48 -9.01 23.21 0.13
CA VAL A 48 -9.41 23.67 1.46
C VAL A 48 -9.51 25.20 1.51
N ASP A 49 -10.68 25.71 1.89
CA ASP A 49 -10.93 27.12 2.15
C ASP A 49 -10.22 27.53 3.46
N HIS A 50 -9.26 28.47 3.36
CA HIS A 50 -8.46 28.92 4.51
C HIS A 50 -9.32 29.56 5.59
N ASP A 51 -10.32 30.36 5.22
CA ASP A 51 -11.15 31.08 6.18
C ASP A 51 -12.07 30.12 6.94
N LEU A 52 -12.60 29.11 6.25
CA LEU A 52 -13.35 28.03 6.90
C LEU A 52 -12.46 27.27 7.89
N LEU A 53 -11.24 26.88 7.48
CA LEU A 53 -10.30 26.17 8.34
C LEU A 53 -9.90 27.01 9.55
N MET A 54 -9.59 28.29 9.35
CA MET A 54 -9.22 29.23 10.41
C MET A 54 -10.38 29.48 11.39
N HIS A 55 -11.62 29.61 10.89
CA HIS A 55 -12.80 29.71 11.75
C HIS A 55 -13.00 28.46 12.62
N ARG A 56 -12.75 27.26 12.07
CA ARG A 56 -12.86 26.00 12.82
C ARG A 56 -11.73 25.86 13.86
N LEU A 57 -10.50 26.25 13.51
CA LEU A 57 -9.38 26.30 14.43
C LEU A 57 -9.65 27.24 15.60
N GLY A 58 -10.20 28.42 15.33
CA GLY A 58 -10.56 29.41 16.36
C GLY A 58 -11.60 28.93 17.37
N LYS A 59 -12.37 27.87 17.07
CA LYS A 59 -13.28 27.23 18.05
C LYS A 59 -12.56 26.33 19.06
N ARG A 60 -11.31 25.94 18.79
CA ARG A 60 -10.52 25.04 19.67
C ARG A 60 -9.26 25.70 20.22
N VAL A 61 -8.67 26.62 19.47
CA VAL A 61 -7.45 27.33 19.84
C VAL A 61 -7.82 28.77 20.15
N ASN A 62 -7.62 29.19 21.39
CA ASN A 62 -7.97 30.53 21.84
C ASN A 62 -6.85 31.56 21.66
N ASP A 63 -5.61 31.14 21.33
CA ASP A 63 -4.47 32.06 21.18
C ASP A 63 -4.47 32.76 19.80
N PRO A 64 -4.65 34.09 19.75
CA PRO A 64 -4.65 34.84 18.50
C PRO A 64 -3.31 34.80 17.74
N HIS A 65 -2.18 34.68 18.45
CA HIS A 65 -0.85 34.68 17.83
C HIS A 65 -0.61 33.39 17.04
N VAL A 66 -0.99 32.25 17.63
CA VAL A 66 -0.90 30.94 16.97
C VAL A 66 -1.82 30.91 15.74
N LEU A 67 -3.05 31.39 15.86
CA LEU A 67 -3.97 31.48 14.71
C LEU A 67 -3.39 32.38 13.60
N THR A 68 -2.81 33.52 13.96
CA THR A 68 -2.16 34.41 12.99
C THR A 68 -0.99 33.72 12.29
N LEU A 69 -0.18 32.97 13.03
CA LEU A 69 0.96 32.22 12.47
C LEU A 69 0.51 31.11 11.51
N ILE A 70 -0.50 30.32 11.90
CA ILE A 70 -1.07 29.28 11.03
C ILE A 70 -1.66 29.90 9.76
N GLY A 71 -2.38 31.02 9.90
CA GLY A 71 -2.94 31.73 8.75
C GLY A 71 -1.86 32.29 7.80
N LYS A 72 -0.73 32.74 8.33
CA LYS A 72 0.44 33.12 7.51
C LYS A 72 1.06 31.89 6.81
N TYR A 73 1.15 30.76 7.50
CA TYR A 73 1.71 29.52 6.95
C TYR A 73 0.85 28.96 5.81
N LEU A 74 -0.47 28.98 5.94
CA LEU A 74 -1.40 28.52 4.89
C LEU A 74 -1.33 29.36 3.62
N ARG A 75 -1.14 30.68 3.77
CA ARG A 75 -1.06 31.65 2.67
C ARG A 75 0.36 31.83 2.14
N ALA A 76 1.36 31.18 2.76
CA ALA A 76 2.71 31.16 2.25
C ALA A 76 2.67 30.37 0.93
N GLY A 77 2.86 31.08 -0.17
CA GLY A 77 2.78 30.55 -1.52
C GLY A 77 3.72 29.36 -1.75
N VAL A 78 3.45 28.60 -2.80
CA VAL A 78 4.33 27.49 -3.22
C VAL A 78 5.37 28.05 -4.19
N SER A 79 6.64 27.69 -3.99
CA SER A 79 7.68 28.01 -4.97
C SER A 79 7.59 27.02 -6.13
N HIS A 80 7.19 27.51 -7.30
CA HIS A 80 7.16 26.74 -8.54
C HIS A 80 8.13 27.38 -9.53
N HIS A 81 9.18 26.66 -9.93
CA HIS A 81 10.23 27.14 -10.84
C HIS A 81 10.88 28.49 -10.46
N GLY A 82 11.04 28.78 -9.16
CA GLY A 82 11.68 30.01 -8.68
C GLY A 82 10.73 31.20 -8.48
N ASN A 83 9.46 31.08 -8.86
CA ASN A 83 8.42 32.08 -8.58
C ASN A 83 7.58 31.64 -7.38
N ILE A 84 7.23 32.58 -6.50
CA ILE A 84 6.31 32.36 -5.39
C ILE A 84 4.91 32.62 -5.92
N GLU A 85 4.13 31.57 -6.14
CA GLU A 85 2.72 31.69 -6.49
C GLU A 85 1.89 31.69 -5.22
N ALA A 86 1.06 32.73 -5.04
CA ALA A 86 0.12 32.77 -3.94
C ALA A 86 -0.85 31.59 -4.02
N THR A 87 -1.06 30.89 -2.91
CA THR A 87 -2.03 29.79 -2.79
C THR A 87 -3.31 30.32 -2.15
N PRO A 88 -4.33 30.73 -2.94
CA PRO A 88 -5.58 31.26 -2.39
C PRO A 88 -6.43 30.18 -1.69
N ARG A 89 -6.15 28.89 -1.97
CA ARG A 89 -6.81 27.73 -1.38
C ARG A 89 -5.82 26.60 -1.19
N GLY A 90 -6.21 25.67 -0.32
CA GLY A 90 -5.50 24.43 -0.08
C GLY A 90 -4.47 24.51 1.05
N VAL A 91 -4.05 23.35 1.51
CA VAL A 91 -3.03 23.19 2.56
C VAL A 91 -1.77 22.65 1.89
N PRO A 92 -0.58 23.24 2.10
CA PRO A 92 0.64 22.82 1.42
C PRO A 92 0.94 21.35 1.70
N GLN A 93 0.90 20.50 0.67
CA GLN A 93 1.21 19.08 0.79
C GLN A 93 2.70 18.92 1.11
N GLY A 94 3.02 18.43 2.30
CA GLY A 94 4.40 18.26 2.78
C GLY A 94 4.82 19.19 3.93
N GLY A 95 3.99 20.18 4.28
CA GLY A 95 4.17 20.94 5.53
C GLY A 95 3.90 20.04 6.75
N PRO A 96 4.71 20.10 7.83
CA PRO A 96 4.51 19.26 9.01
C PRO A 96 3.16 19.51 9.72
N LEU A 97 2.57 20.70 9.53
CA LEU A 97 1.26 21.07 10.08
C LEU A 97 0.08 20.58 9.22
N SER A 98 0.30 20.32 7.94
CA SER A 98 -0.77 20.01 6.99
C SER A 98 -1.58 18.77 7.35
N PRO A 99 -0.97 17.65 7.81
CA PRO A 99 -1.72 16.48 8.26
C PRO A 99 -2.60 16.76 9.50
N LEU A 100 -2.14 17.63 10.40
CA LEU A 100 -2.90 17.99 11.60
C LEU A 100 -4.14 18.82 11.22
N LEU A 101 -3.95 19.80 10.33
CA LEU A 101 -5.03 20.65 9.83
C LEU A 101 -6.10 19.84 9.09
N ALA A 102 -5.67 18.87 8.28
CA ALA A 102 -6.54 17.90 7.64
C ALA A 102 -7.43 17.16 8.64
N ASN A 103 -6.81 16.64 9.70
CA ASN A 103 -7.51 15.88 10.73
C ASN A 103 -8.53 16.72 11.50
N ILE A 104 -8.24 18.00 11.74
CA ILE A 104 -9.19 18.91 12.40
C ILE A 104 -10.43 19.12 11.54
N LEU A 105 -10.25 19.30 10.22
CA LEU A 105 -11.38 19.47 9.30
C LEU A 105 -12.18 18.16 9.14
N LEU A 106 -11.50 17.01 9.08
CA LEU A 106 -12.12 15.69 8.99
C LEU A 106 -12.77 15.21 10.31
N ASP A 107 -12.47 15.83 11.45
CA ASP A 107 -13.15 15.52 12.72
C ASP A 107 -14.64 15.89 12.67
N ASP A 108 -15.02 16.91 11.89
CA ASP A 108 -16.43 17.26 11.69
C ASP A 108 -17.16 16.20 10.86
N LEU A 109 -16.48 15.60 9.88
CA LEU A 109 -17.00 14.46 9.12
C LEU A 109 -17.16 13.24 10.04
N ASP A 110 -16.16 12.94 10.87
CA ASP A 110 -16.23 11.82 11.81
C ASP A 110 -17.44 11.97 12.75
N ARG A 111 -17.65 13.15 13.31
CA ARG A 111 -18.81 13.44 14.17
C ARG A 111 -20.14 13.33 13.43
N PHE A 112 -20.20 13.74 12.17
CA PHE A 112 -21.40 13.58 11.34
C PHE A 112 -21.73 12.09 11.15
N LEU A 113 -20.74 11.28 10.79
CA LEU A 113 -20.89 9.83 10.61
C LEU A 113 -21.31 9.14 11.92
N GLU A 114 -20.71 9.55 13.05
CA GLU A 114 -21.05 9.04 14.38
C GLU A 114 -22.49 9.37 14.79
N ARG A 115 -22.94 10.62 14.59
CA ARG A 115 -24.33 11.03 14.88
C ARG A 115 -25.35 10.26 14.06
N LYS A 116 -25.01 9.92 12.82
CA LYS A 116 -25.85 9.11 11.94
C LYS A 116 -25.81 7.62 12.26
N GLY A 117 -24.91 7.17 13.15
CA GLY A 117 -24.73 5.77 13.51
C GLY A 117 -24.07 4.93 12.42
N TYR A 118 -23.36 5.56 11.47
CA TYR A 118 -22.67 4.85 10.40
C TYR A 118 -21.36 4.22 10.90
N ARG A 119 -21.06 3.05 10.35
CA ARG A 119 -19.82 2.31 10.64
C ARG A 119 -18.78 2.71 9.62
N PHE A 120 -17.69 3.32 10.05
CA PHE A 120 -16.66 3.80 9.14
C PHE A 120 -15.25 3.60 9.71
N ALA A 121 -14.29 3.50 8.79
CA ALA A 121 -12.87 3.43 9.09
C ALA A 121 -12.18 4.53 8.30
N ARG A 122 -11.38 5.37 8.99
CA ARG A 122 -10.64 6.47 8.38
C ARG A 122 -9.17 6.38 8.76
N TYR A 123 -8.30 6.58 7.77
CA TYR A 123 -6.86 6.71 7.93
C TYR A 123 -6.39 7.92 7.11
N ALA A 124 -6.03 9.00 7.80
CA ALA A 124 -5.81 10.30 7.18
C ALA A 124 -7.03 10.74 6.33
N ASP A 125 -6.84 10.89 5.02
CA ASP A 125 -7.81 11.24 4.01
C ASP A 125 -8.57 10.05 3.43
N ASP A 126 -7.99 8.85 3.45
CA ASP A 126 -8.67 7.62 3.02
C ASP A 126 -9.71 7.20 4.06
N PHE A 127 -10.98 7.11 3.68
CA PHE A 127 -12.02 6.55 4.53
C PHE A 127 -13.01 5.67 3.78
N VAL A 128 -13.60 4.74 4.51
CA VAL A 128 -14.61 3.84 3.98
C VAL A 128 -15.74 3.67 4.99
N ILE A 129 -16.97 3.61 4.48
CA ILE A 129 -18.18 3.42 5.28
C ILE A 129 -18.83 2.08 4.90
N GLY A 130 -19.17 1.27 5.89
CA GLY A 130 -19.85 -0.01 5.71
C GLY A 130 -21.36 0.13 5.57
N ALA A 131 -21.94 -0.61 4.61
CA ALA A 131 -23.37 -0.70 4.38
C ALA A 131 -23.82 -2.17 4.18
N LYS A 132 -25.05 -2.49 4.57
CA LYS A 132 -25.62 -3.84 4.40
C LYS A 132 -26.15 -4.06 2.99
N THR A 133 -26.75 -3.03 2.39
CA THR A 133 -27.36 -3.08 1.06
C THR A 133 -26.80 -1.99 0.14
N LEU A 134 -26.94 -2.21 -1.18
CA LEU A 134 -26.53 -1.22 -2.18
C LEU A 134 -27.31 0.09 -2.03
N ALA A 135 -28.62 0.00 -1.81
CA ALA A 135 -29.48 1.17 -1.61
C ALA A 135 -29.09 1.98 -0.36
N GLU A 136 -28.76 1.30 0.74
CA GLU A 136 -28.23 1.96 1.94
C GLU A 136 -26.90 2.67 1.64
N GLY A 137 -25.99 2.00 0.92
CA GLY A 137 -24.71 2.57 0.52
C GLY A 137 -24.86 3.80 -0.38
N GLN A 138 -25.78 3.76 -1.36
CA GLN A 138 -26.07 4.91 -2.22
C GLN A 138 -26.64 6.09 -1.43
N ARG A 139 -27.57 5.82 -0.50
CA ARG A 139 -28.10 6.86 0.40
C ARG A 139 -26.98 7.49 1.24
N ILE A 140 -26.14 6.66 1.85
CA ILE A 140 -24.99 7.13 2.66
C ILE A 140 -24.06 7.99 1.79
N LYS A 141 -23.73 7.53 0.57
CA LYS A 141 -22.89 8.28 -0.37
C LYS A 141 -23.46 9.69 -0.58
N THR A 142 -24.74 9.80 -0.95
CA THR A 142 -25.39 11.10 -1.19
C THR A 142 -25.41 11.99 0.06
N GLU A 143 -25.71 11.43 1.23
CA GLU A 143 -25.70 12.19 2.48
C GLU A 143 -24.31 12.73 2.82
N VAL A 144 -23.27 11.92 2.62
CA VAL A 144 -21.88 12.32 2.89
C VAL A 144 -21.39 13.32 1.86
N GLU A 145 -21.68 13.14 0.57
CA GLU A 145 -21.36 14.13 -0.47
C GLU A 145 -22.02 15.49 -0.20
N THR A 146 -23.29 15.48 0.21
CA THR A 146 -24.01 16.70 0.60
C THR A 146 -23.37 17.37 1.81
N PHE A 147 -22.97 16.58 2.82
CA PHE A 147 -22.25 17.11 3.98
C PHE A 147 -20.89 17.72 3.58
N LEU A 148 -20.13 17.07 2.70
CA LEU A 148 -18.85 17.58 2.21
C LEU A 148 -19.01 18.89 1.42
N GLN A 149 -20.11 19.07 0.69
CA GLN A 149 -20.44 20.35 0.05
C GLN A 149 -20.65 21.48 1.08
N THR A 150 -21.20 21.20 2.26
CA THR A 150 -21.31 22.22 3.34
C THR A 150 -19.95 22.67 3.86
N LEU A 151 -18.93 21.81 3.73
CA LEU A 151 -17.54 22.14 4.02
C LEU A 151 -16.83 22.83 2.84
N LYS A 152 -17.55 23.15 1.76
CA LYS A 152 -17.04 23.69 0.49
C LYS A 152 -15.97 22.81 -0.16
N LEU A 153 -16.07 21.50 0.03
CA LEU A 153 -15.07 20.55 -0.47
C LEU A 153 -15.54 19.90 -1.77
N PRO A 154 -14.78 19.99 -2.88
CA PRO A 154 -15.11 19.29 -4.10
C PRO A 154 -14.82 17.78 -3.93
N VAL A 155 -15.85 16.95 -4.08
CA VAL A 155 -15.73 15.50 -4.09
C VAL A 155 -15.48 15.03 -5.52
N ASN A 156 -14.57 14.07 -5.70
CA ASN A 156 -14.37 13.45 -7.00
C ASN A 156 -15.43 12.35 -7.24
N ALA A 157 -16.52 12.70 -7.91
CA ALA A 157 -17.64 11.80 -8.18
C ALA A 157 -17.24 10.55 -9.00
N ASP A 158 -16.25 10.68 -9.89
CA ASP A 158 -15.80 9.58 -10.76
C ASP A 158 -15.03 8.50 -10.00
N LYS A 159 -14.37 8.88 -8.90
CA LYS A 159 -13.62 7.96 -8.04
C LYS A 159 -14.40 7.49 -6.82
N SER A 160 -15.46 8.21 -6.46
CA SER A 160 -16.31 7.87 -5.32
C SER A 160 -17.38 6.88 -5.75
N SER A 161 -17.41 5.68 -5.15
CA SER A 161 -18.32 4.62 -5.58
C SER A 161 -18.82 3.77 -4.41
N VAL A 162 -19.95 3.11 -4.64
CA VAL A 162 -20.48 2.09 -3.74
C VAL A 162 -20.18 0.75 -4.39
N LEU A 163 -19.40 -0.08 -3.72
CA LEU A 163 -18.93 -1.34 -4.28
C LEU A 163 -19.12 -2.49 -3.29
N PRO A 164 -19.17 -3.74 -3.78
CA PRO A 164 -19.13 -4.90 -2.91
C PRO A 164 -17.87 -4.88 -2.04
N MET A 165 -18.00 -5.28 -0.79
CA MET A 165 -16.88 -5.29 0.16
C MET A 165 -15.72 -6.19 -0.31
N ASN A 166 -15.98 -7.19 -1.16
CA ASN A 166 -14.96 -8.06 -1.77
C ASN A 166 -14.14 -7.40 -2.90
N GLU A 167 -14.57 -6.23 -3.35
CA GLU A 167 -13.88 -5.47 -4.40
C GLU A 167 -13.13 -4.27 -3.82
N LEU A 168 -13.40 -3.95 -2.55
CA LEU A 168 -12.81 -2.81 -1.84
C LEU A 168 -11.30 -2.90 -1.80
N CYS A 169 -10.65 -1.86 -2.32
CA CYS A 169 -9.23 -1.62 -2.17
C CYS A 169 -9.02 -0.50 -1.16
N PHE A 170 -8.37 -0.77 -0.04
CA PHE A 170 -8.14 0.21 1.03
C PHE A 170 -6.72 0.06 1.58
N LEU A 171 -5.98 1.17 1.67
CA LEU A 171 -4.61 1.23 2.23
C LEU A 171 -3.64 0.18 1.63
N GLY A 172 -3.80 -0.12 0.34
CA GLY A 172 -2.98 -1.09 -0.42
C GLY A 172 -3.42 -2.55 -0.30
N TYR A 173 -4.51 -2.83 0.41
CA TYR A 173 -5.10 -4.17 0.53
C TYR A 173 -6.40 -4.26 -0.26
N GLN A 174 -6.76 -5.46 -0.68
CA GLN A 174 -8.09 -5.79 -1.19
C GLN A 174 -8.72 -6.86 -0.28
N PHE A 175 -9.99 -6.68 0.05
CA PHE A 175 -10.73 -7.60 0.90
C PHE A 175 -11.34 -8.73 0.06
N ARG A 176 -11.32 -9.96 0.58
CA ARG A 176 -12.03 -11.12 0.02
C ARG A 176 -12.70 -11.86 1.16
N GLY A 177 -13.92 -11.44 1.49
CA GLY A 177 -14.53 -11.74 2.77
C GLY A 177 -13.61 -11.26 3.90
N LEU A 178 -13.35 -12.11 4.88
CA LEU A 178 -12.44 -11.78 5.99
C LEU A 178 -10.96 -11.84 5.61
N HIS A 179 -10.63 -12.42 4.46
CA HIS A 179 -9.25 -12.56 4.00
C HIS A 179 -8.77 -11.29 3.31
N LEU A 180 -7.49 -10.99 3.47
CA LEU A 180 -6.84 -9.86 2.82
C LEU A 180 -5.89 -10.38 1.74
N ILE A 181 -5.89 -9.71 0.61
CA ILE A 181 -4.89 -9.85 -0.45
C ILE A 181 -4.29 -8.48 -0.75
N TRP A 182 -3.19 -8.43 -1.50
CA TRP A 182 -2.65 -7.15 -1.97
C TRP A 182 -3.56 -6.57 -3.04
N SER A 183 -3.78 -5.25 -3.00
CA SER A 183 -4.50 -4.57 -4.07
C SER A 183 -3.77 -4.76 -5.42
N PRO A 184 -4.48 -4.73 -6.55
CA PRO A 184 -3.86 -4.83 -7.87
C PRO A 184 -2.76 -3.78 -8.09
N ALA A 185 -2.98 -2.55 -7.63
CA ALA A 185 -2.03 -1.45 -7.72
C ALA A 185 -0.75 -1.72 -6.88
N SER A 186 -0.90 -2.11 -5.61
CA SER A 186 0.23 -2.43 -4.74
C SER A 186 1.02 -3.63 -5.27
N LEU A 187 0.34 -4.66 -5.77
CA LEU A 187 0.98 -5.82 -6.39
C LEU A 187 1.74 -5.45 -7.67
N ALA A 188 1.18 -4.56 -8.49
CA ALA A 188 1.84 -4.08 -9.71
C ALA A 188 3.11 -3.28 -9.38
N ALA A 189 3.02 -2.34 -8.42
CA ALA A 189 4.15 -1.56 -7.92
C ALA A 189 5.25 -2.48 -7.35
N PHE A 190 4.87 -3.49 -6.56
CA PHE A 190 5.80 -4.49 -6.04
C PHE A 190 6.53 -5.24 -7.15
N LYS A 191 5.78 -5.80 -8.10
CA LYS A 191 6.37 -6.53 -9.23
C LYS A 191 7.25 -5.61 -10.08
N HIS A 192 6.88 -4.35 -10.26
CA HIS A 192 7.70 -3.37 -10.97
C HIS A 192 9.03 -3.14 -10.25
N ARG A 193 9.02 -2.89 -8.93
CA ARG A 193 10.23 -2.69 -8.16
C ARG A 193 11.14 -3.93 -8.16
N ILE A 194 10.58 -5.12 -8.00
CA ILE A 194 11.34 -6.37 -8.11
C ILE A 194 11.96 -6.51 -9.51
N ARG A 195 11.25 -6.14 -10.59
CA ARG A 195 11.80 -6.19 -11.94
C ARG A 195 13.04 -5.30 -12.10
N GLN A 196 13.03 -4.12 -11.49
CA GLN A 196 14.19 -3.23 -11.46
C GLN A 196 15.37 -3.87 -10.71
N LEU A 197 15.14 -4.37 -9.49
CA LEU A 197 16.17 -4.99 -8.65
C LEU A 197 16.71 -6.33 -9.21
N THR A 198 15.91 -7.01 -10.03
CA THR A 198 16.28 -8.26 -10.72
C THR A 198 16.36 -8.06 -12.22
N ASN A 199 16.77 -6.87 -12.65
CA ASN A 199 17.03 -6.64 -14.06
C ASN A 199 18.24 -7.48 -14.48
N ARG A 200 18.04 -8.33 -15.49
CA ARG A 200 19.06 -9.27 -16.01
C ARG A 200 20.29 -8.58 -16.58
N SER A 201 20.15 -7.32 -17.00
CA SER A 201 21.24 -6.50 -17.57
C SER A 201 21.83 -5.54 -16.54
N TRP A 202 21.44 -5.64 -15.27
CA TRP A 202 21.97 -4.79 -14.22
C TRP A 202 23.36 -5.28 -13.78
N GLY A 203 24.40 -4.53 -14.11
CA GLY A 203 25.81 -4.88 -13.90
C GLY A 203 26.31 -4.67 -12.46
N VAL A 204 25.59 -5.17 -11.47
CA VAL A 204 25.99 -5.10 -10.04
C VAL A 204 26.40 -6.47 -9.50
N SER A 205 27.15 -6.46 -8.40
CA SER A 205 27.51 -7.69 -7.67
C SER A 205 26.27 -8.41 -7.12
N TRP A 206 26.39 -9.72 -6.91
CA TRP A 206 25.32 -10.52 -6.32
C TRP A 206 25.02 -10.12 -4.88
N GLU A 207 26.05 -9.83 -4.08
CA GLU A 207 25.90 -9.35 -2.71
C GLU A 207 25.06 -8.08 -2.66
N TYR A 208 25.39 -7.08 -3.49
CA TYR A 208 24.62 -5.84 -3.56
C TYR A 208 23.17 -6.08 -4.00
N ARG A 209 22.96 -6.93 -5.01
CA ARG A 209 21.63 -7.30 -5.49
C ARG A 209 20.80 -7.97 -4.39
N TYR A 210 21.37 -8.93 -3.67
CA TYR A 210 20.67 -9.63 -2.60
C TYR A 210 20.38 -8.72 -1.42
N ARG A 211 21.32 -7.85 -1.05
CA ARG A 211 21.09 -6.85 0.00
C ARG A 211 19.93 -5.91 -0.36
N LYS A 212 19.91 -5.34 -1.57
CA LYS A 212 18.80 -4.47 -2.01
C LYS A 212 17.46 -5.19 -2.11
N LEU A 213 17.46 -6.45 -2.53
CA LEU A 213 16.25 -7.27 -2.48
C LEU A 213 15.79 -7.51 -1.05
N LYS A 214 16.70 -7.86 -0.13
CA LYS A 214 16.38 -8.06 1.29
C LYS A 214 15.78 -6.81 1.92
N GLU A 215 16.44 -5.65 1.77
CA GLU A 215 15.95 -4.35 2.26
C GLU A 215 14.50 -4.10 1.80
N TYR A 216 14.24 -4.28 0.50
CA TYR A 216 12.92 -4.05 -0.07
C TYR A 216 11.87 -5.09 0.37
N LEU A 217 12.20 -6.38 0.34
CA LEU A 217 11.29 -7.46 0.71
C LEU A 217 10.91 -7.37 2.19
N THR A 218 11.86 -7.11 3.08
CA THR A 218 11.60 -6.94 4.51
C THR A 218 10.72 -5.71 4.76
N GLY A 219 11.04 -4.55 4.17
CA GLY A 219 10.22 -3.35 4.32
C GLY A 219 8.78 -3.55 3.81
N TRP A 220 8.63 -4.18 2.64
CA TRP A 220 7.32 -4.52 2.09
C TRP A 220 6.53 -5.41 3.04
N MET A 221 7.14 -6.49 3.54
CA MET A 221 6.45 -7.46 4.40
C MET A 221 6.08 -6.89 5.77
N ASN A 222 6.89 -6.00 6.34
CA ASN A 222 6.54 -5.32 7.59
C ASN A 222 5.19 -4.59 7.49
N TYR A 223 4.87 -4.00 6.34
CA TYR A 223 3.58 -3.36 6.12
C TYR A 223 2.52 -4.33 5.58
N PHE A 224 2.88 -5.23 4.65
CA PHE A 224 1.95 -6.03 3.86
C PHE A 224 1.70 -7.47 4.36
N ALA A 225 2.20 -7.83 5.54
CA ALA A 225 2.08 -9.18 6.08
C ALA A 225 0.64 -9.64 6.40
N LEU A 226 -0.34 -8.72 6.49
CA LEU A 226 -1.73 -9.06 6.84
C LEU A 226 -2.48 -9.86 5.76
N VAL A 227 -1.86 -10.16 4.62
CA VAL A 227 -2.46 -11.01 3.57
C VAL A 227 -2.47 -12.50 3.92
N ILE A 228 -3.30 -13.26 3.21
CA ILE A 228 -3.28 -14.73 3.21
C ILE A 228 -2.03 -15.29 2.51
N PHE A 229 -1.77 -16.58 2.73
CA PHE A 229 -0.52 -17.23 2.34
C PHE A 229 -0.36 -17.49 0.83
N ASP A 230 -1.41 -17.93 0.12
CA ASP A 230 -1.30 -18.38 -1.29
C ASP A 230 -0.65 -17.34 -2.25
N PRO A 231 -1.02 -16.05 -2.23
CA PRO A 231 -0.36 -15.02 -3.04
C PRO A 231 1.13 -14.85 -2.72
N VAL A 232 1.52 -15.04 -1.46
CA VAL A 232 2.92 -14.90 -0.99
C VAL A 232 3.78 -16.00 -1.59
N GLU A 233 3.33 -17.25 -1.54
CA GLU A 233 4.05 -18.39 -2.10
C GLU A 233 4.26 -18.26 -3.62
N ARG A 234 3.23 -17.82 -4.34
CA ARG A 234 3.31 -17.58 -5.78
C ARG A 234 4.33 -16.49 -6.12
N LEU A 235 4.38 -15.40 -5.37
CA LEU A 235 5.37 -14.34 -5.57
C LEU A 235 6.79 -14.78 -5.22
N ASP A 236 6.95 -15.53 -4.14
CA ASP A 236 8.23 -16.07 -3.70
C ASP A 236 8.84 -17.00 -4.78
N TYR A 237 8.02 -17.87 -5.37
CA TYR A 237 8.40 -18.65 -6.54
C TYR A 237 8.81 -17.76 -7.74
N TRP A 238 8.02 -16.73 -8.02
CA TRP A 238 8.30 -15.80 -9.13
C TRP A 238 9.63 -15.05 -8.94
N ILE A 239 9.93 -14.57 -7.72
CA ILE A 239 11.20 -13.91 -7.38
C ILE A 239 12.37 -14.87 -7.62
N ARG A 240 12.31 -16.10 -7.09
CA ARG A 240 13.34 -17.11 -7.32
C ARG A 240 13.59 -17.38 -8.80
N ARG A 241 12.52 -17.50 -9.59
CA ARG A 241 12.63 -17.70 -11.05
C ARG A 241 13.34 -16.52 -11.73
N ARG A 242 13.09 -15.28 -11.29
CA ARG A 242 13.78 -14.10 -11.83
C ARG A 242 15.27 -14.08 -11.47
N ILE A 243 15.63 -14.50 -10.27
CA ILE A 243 17.04 -14.65 -9.87
C ILE A 243 17.74 -15.71 -10.72
N ARG A 244 17.12 -16.87 -10.92
CA ARG A 244 17.64 -17.92 -11.82
C ARG A 244 17.86 -17.42 -13.25
N MET A 245 16.94 -16.60 -13.75
CA MET A 245 17.11 -15.93 -15.06
C MET A 245 18.34 -15.01 -15.08
N CYS A 246 18.62 -14.29 -14.00
CA CYS A 246 19.79 -13.40 -13.92
C CYS A 246 21.11 -14.18 -13.93
N TYR A 247 21.19 -15.31 -13.21
CA TYR A 247 22.34 -16.23 -13.30
C TYR A 247 22.55 -16.76 -14.72
N LEU A 248 21.49 -17.18 -15.39
CA LEU A 248 21.57 -17.63 -16.78
C LEU A 248 22.05 -16.54 -17.75
N LYS A 249 21.64 -15.29 -17.51
CA LYS A 249 22.11 -14.16 -18.32
C LYS A 249 23.59 -13.87 -18.08
N GLN A 250 24.05 -13.97 -16.83
CA GLN A 250 25.46 -13.81 -16.48
C GLN A 250 26.32 -14.90 -17.12
N TRP A 251 25.85 -16.15 -17.15
CA TRP A 251 26.49 -17.27 -17.85
C TRP A 251 26.22 -17.20 -19.37
N ARG A 252 26.56 -16.07 -20.00
CA ARG A 252 26.16 -15.75 -21.38
C ARG A 252 26.49 -16.86 -22.38
N LYS A 253 27.69 -17.45 -22.29
CA LYS A 253 28.21 -18.45 -23.24
C LYS A 253 27.70 -19.87 -22.92
N PRO A 254 27.31 -20.70 -23.91
CA PRO A 254 26.87 -22.08 -23.69
C PRO A 254 27.84 -22.89 -22.81
N ARG A 255 29.14 -22.86 -23.13
CA ARG A 255 30.20 -23.54 -22.36
C ARG A 255 30.20 -23.14 -20.88
N THR A 256 30.00 -21.85 -20.58
CA THR A 256 29.94 -21.37 -19.19
C THR A 256 28.67 -21.82 -18.45
N ARG A 257 27.52 -21.89 -19.13
CA ARG A 257 26.29 -22.42 -18.50
C ARG A 257 26.45 -23.88 -18.13
N ILE A 258 26.94 -24.69 -19.06
CA ILE A 258 27.11 -26.13 -18.87
C ILE A 258 28.06 -26.38 -17.71
N ARG A 259 29.25 -25.75 -17.73
CA ARG A 259 30.24 -25.87 -16.67
C ARG A 259 29.67 -25.51 -15.29
N ASN A 260 28.97 -24.39 -15.18
CA ASN A 260 28.42 -23.94 -13.91
C ASN A 260 27.27 -24.83 -13.43
N LEU A 261 26.42 -25.34 -14.33
CA LEU A 261 25.35 -26.27 -13.96
C LEU A 261 25.91 -27.61 -13.47
N ILE A 262 26.94 -28.15 -14.13
CA ILE A 262 27.63 -29.38 -13.69
C ILE A 262 28.28 -29.15 -12.31
N LYS A 263 28.94 -28.00 -12.11
CA LYS A 263 29.50 -27.63 -10.80
C LYS A 263 28.44 -27.56 -9.68
N LEU A 264 27.20 -27.25 -10.03
CA LEU A 264 26.06 -27.22 -9.11
C LEU A 264 25.35 -28.59 -8.98
N GLY A 265 25.95 -29.67 -9.49
CA GLY A 265 25.42 -31.04 -9.37
C GLY A 265 24.31 -31.39 -10.36
N VAL A 266 24.13 -30.63 -11.45
CA VAL A 266 23.17 -30.97 -12.50
C VAL A 266 23.80 -32.03 -13.43
N PRO A 267 23.10 -33.15 -13.73
CA PRO A 267 23.59 -34.15 -14.67
C PRO A 267 23.96 -33.55 -16.02
N GLU A 268 25.07 -34.00 -16.59
CA GLU A 268 25.66 -33.43 -17.82
C GLU A 268 24.64 -33.33 -18.96
N ARG A 269 23.89 -34.41 -19.22
CA ARG A 269 22.83 -34.42 -20.25
C ARG A 269 21.83 -33.26 -20.10
N LEU A 270 21.40 -32.98 -18.87
CA LEU A 270 20.49 -31.88 -18.56
C LEU A 270 21.19 -30.53 -18.68
N ALA A 271 22.43 -30.40 -18.21
CA ALA A 271 23.23 -29.18 -18.33
C ALA A 271 23.46 -28.79 -19.80
N VAL A 272 23.83 -29.75 -20.66
CA VAL A 272 24.02 -29.56 -22.11
C VAL A 272 22.74 -29.09 -22.78
N SER A 273 21.60 -29.71 -22.47
CA SER A 273 20.29 -29.32 -23.02
C SER A 273 19.93 -27.84 -22.74
N ILE A 274 20.26 -27.32 -21.56
CA ILE A 274 20.02 -25.92 -21.19
C ILE A 274 21.08 -24.99 -21.79
N GLY A 275 22.34 -25.45 -21.85
CA GLY A 275 23.46 -24.71 -22.40
C GLY A 275 23.27 -24.34 -23.87
N LEU A 276 22.82 -25.31 -24.67
CA LEU A 276 22.64 -25.18 -26.12
C LEU A 276 21.25 -24.67 -26.53
N SER A 277 20.31 -24.54 -25.60
CA SER A 277 18.95 -24.11 -25.95
C SER A 277 18.89 -22.67 -26.47
N SER A 278 18.12 -22.46 -27.53
CA SER A 278 17.75 -21.14 -28.07
C SER A 278 16.60 -20.47 -27.31
N LYS A 279 15.97 -21.15 -26.35
CA LYS A 279 14.85 -20.60 -25.57
C LYS A 279 15.31 -19.43 -24.70
N GLY A 280 14.44 -18.42 -24.55
CA GLY A 280 14.73 -17.25 -23.71
C GLY A 280 15.00 -17.59 -22.24
N TYR A 281 15.84 -16.77 -21.58
CA TYR A 281 16.32 -17.02 -20.21
C TYR A 281 15.20 -17.24 -19.18
N TYR A 282 14.09 -16.50 -19.27
CA TYR A 282 12.97 -16.65 -18.34
C TYR A 282 12.24 -18.00 -18.52
N ARG A 283 12.21 -18.52 -19.76
CA ARG A 283 11.66 -19.86 -20.06
C ARG A 283 12.58 -20.94 -19.49
N LEU A 284 13.89 -20.81 -19.70
CA LEU A 284 14.89 -21.74 -19.17
C LEU A 284 14.91 -21.76 -17.63
N ALA A 285 14.72 -20.63 -16.97
CA ALA A 285 14.71 -20.52 -15.51
C ALA A 285 13.64 -21.37 -14.79
N LYS A 286 12.60 -21.85 -15.51
CA LYS A 286 11.56 -22.75 -14.96
C LYS A 286 11.95 -24.23 -15.03
N THR A 287 12.94 -24.60 -15.84
CA THR A 287 13.26 -26.01 -16.13
C THR A 287 13.78 -26.77 -14.91
N LYS A 288 13.62 -28.10 -14.91
CA LYS A 288 14.09 -28.98 -13.83
C LYS A 288 15.60 -28.83 -13.59
N ALA A 289 16.40 -28.78 -14.64
CA ALA A 289 17.84 -28.55 -14.56
C ALA A 289 18.20 -27.28 -13.76
N MET A 290 17.49 -26.18 -14.01
CA MET A 290 17.70 -24.94 -13.27
C MET A 290 17.23 -25.01 -11.82
N GLN A 291 16.15 -25.73 -11.54
CA GLN A 291 15.66 -25.93 -10.18
C GLN A 291 16.57 -26.88 -9.38
N MET A 292 17.23 -27.84 -10.04
CA MET A 292 18.22 -28.73 -9.43
C MET A 292 19.50 -27.96 -9.09
N GLY A 293 20.10 -27.28 -10.08
CA GLY A 293 21.37 -26.57 -9.86
C GLY A 293 21.22 -25.32 -8.99
N LEU A 294 20.30 -24.43 -9.35
CA LEU A 294 19.97 -23.25 -8.52
C LEU A 294 18.79 -23.59 -7.61
N SER A 295 19.01 -24.57 -6.73
CA SER A 295 18.00 -25.04 -5.78
C SER A 295 17.56 -23.94 -4.81
N ASN A 296 16.39 -24.12 -4.18
CA ASN A 296 15.91 -23.15 -3.18
C ASN A 296 16.88 -23.05 -2.00
N ARG A 297 17.48 -24.17 -1.59
CA ARG A 297 18.52 -24.24 -0.57
C ARG A 297 19.76 -23.44 -0.99
N TRP A 298 20.28 -23.71 -2.18
CA TRP A 298 21.45 -23.00 -2.69
C TRP A 298 21.21 -21.49 -2.78
N LEU A 299 20.05 -21.05 -3.29
CA LEU A 299 19.71 -19.63 -3.36
C LEU A 299 19.66 -18.98 -1.97
N LYS A 300 19.17 -19.69 -0.95
CA LYS A 300 19.14 -19.23 0.44
C LYS A 300 20.56 -19.09 1.00
N GLU A 301 21.42 -20.07 0.74
CA GLU A 301 22.84 -20.04 1.12
C GLU A 301 23.60 -18.87 0.46
N GLN A 302 23.24 -18.50 -0.78
CA GLN A 302 23.79 -17.30 -1.44
C GLN A 302 23.26 -15.96 -0.88
N GLY A 303 22.29 -15.99 0.04
CA GLY A 303 21.72 -14.80 0.67
C GLY A 303 20.38 -14.32 0.09
N LEU A 304 19.71 -15.09 -0.77
CA LEU A 304 18.35 -14.75 -1.20
C LEU A 304 17.38 -14.96 -0.04
N VAL A 305 16.77 -13.86 0.41
CA VAL A 305 15.69 -13.91 1.40
C VAL A 305 14.40 -14.44 0.76
N SER A 306 13.81 -15.44 1.42
CA SER A 306 12.51 -16.01 1.08
C SER A 306 11.40 -15.05 1.54
N LEU A 307 10.53 -14.66 0.62
CA LEU A 307 9.35 -13.84 0.94
C LEU A 307 8.41 -14.60 1.88
N LYS A 308 8.34 -15.93 1.72
CA LYS A 308 7.60 -16.84 2.60
C LYS A 308 8.11 -16.75 4.04
N ASP A 309 9.43 -16.83 4.23
CA ASP A 309 10.05 -16.82 5.56
C ASP A 309 9.81 -15.47 6.26
N GLN A 310 9.87 -14.36 5.50
CA GLN A 310 9.53 -13.02 6.01
C GLN A 310 8.06 -12.92 6.43
N TRP A 311 7.13 -13.48 5.64
CA TRP A 311 5.71 -13.50 5.97
C TRP A 311 5.45 -14.25 7.28
N VAL A 312 6.05 -15.44 7.43
CA VAL A 312 5.94 -16.24 8.66
C VAL A 312 6.47 -15.44 9.85
N LYS A 313 7.65 -14.83 9.72
CA LYS A 313 8.25 -14.01 10.79
C LYS A 313 7.35 -12.85 11.22
N CYS A 314 6.71 -12.16 10.28
CA CYS A 314 5.81 -11.04 10.61
C CYS A 314 4.48 -11.49 11.22
N ARG A 315 3.98 -12.68 10.85
CA ARG A 315 2.71 -13.22 11.34
C ARG A 315 2.82 -13.95 12.66
N TYR A 316 3.92 -14.66 12.84
CA TYR A 316 4.20 -15.53 13.98
C TYR A 316 5.57 -15.12 14.56
N PRO A 317 5.66 -13.94 15.20
CA PRO A 317 6.93 -13.45 15.73
C PRO A 317 7.50 -14.32 16.87
N ASN A 318 6.66 -15.17 17.49
CA ASN A 318 7.02 -15.99 18.65
C ASN A 318 7.22 -17.48 18.34
N GLY A 319 7.28 -17.88 17.06
CA GLY A 319 7.38 -19.28 16.65
C GLY A 319 6.03 -19.94 16.46
#